data_AF-J0UDN5-F1
#
_entry.id   AF-J0UDN5-F1
#
_cell.length_a   1.000
_cell.length_b   1.000
_cell.length_c   1.000
_cell.angle_alpha   90.00
_cell.angle_beta   90.00
_cell.angle_gamma   90.00
#
_symmetry.space_group_name_H-M   'P 1'
#
loop_
_entity.id
_entity.type
_entity.pdbx_description
1 polymer ?
#
loop_
_entity_poly.entity_id
_entity_poly.type
_entity_poly.pdbx_seq_one_letter_code
_entity_poly.pdbx_strand_id
1 'polypeptide(L)'
;MNFRKQCLRASLVLALSFSALSPAAMAAQTEAERQAVIMSMFKDDAVLTEDVHREFWSGLQDPEAAVSRGALERVAFALKNNLEMERATVVSYKASIKQRKPVVDKSYESALKTRLEMMQMRKLPTDAVLAKDKAFRESLALVAKGKPVEANGTKITMTNALIDQALVRLEASYARLERLLNPVWTPAPAK
;
A
#
# COMPACT_ATOMS: atom_id res chain seq x y z
N MET A 1 35.81 -62.85 22.69
CA MET A 1 37.18 -62.43 22.37
C MET A 1 37.17 -61.77 20.99
N ASN A 2 37.64 -60.52 20.92
CA ASN A 2 38.11 -59.74 19.75
C ASN A 2 37.03 -59.38 18.71
N PHE A 3 36.44 -58.17 18.64
CA PHE A 3 36.98 -56.80 18.78
C PHE A 3 38.30 -56.58 18.02
N ARG A 4 38.17 -56.29 16.72
CA ARG A 4 39.07 -55.52 15.84
C ARG A 4 39.05 -56.12 14.43
N LYS A 5 38.25 -55.53 13.53
CA LYS A 5 38.68 -55.09 12.19
C LYS A 5 37.51 -54.50 11.38
N GLN A 6 37.64 -53.19 11.13
CA GLN A 6 37.23 -52.46 9.92
C GLN A 6 35.70 -52.22 9.78
N CYS A 7 35.09 -51.13 10.27
CA CYS A 7 35.51 -49.72 10.33
C CYS A 7 36.15 -49.22 9.03
N LEU A 8 35.42 -49.25 7.90
CA LEU A 8 35.82 -48.54 6.67
C LEU A 8 34.69 -48.36 5.62
N ARG A 9 33.42 -48.25 6.03
CA ARG A 9 32.30 -47.94 5.10
C ARG A 9 31.18 -47.09 5.73
N ALA A 10 31.53 -46.12 6.56
CA ALA A 10 30.57 -45.18 7.14
C ALA A 10 31.06 -43.72 7.10
N SER A 11 31.72 -43.32 6.01
CA SER A 11 32.20 -41.95 5.85
C SER A 11 32.18 -41.55 4.38
N LEU A 12 31.00 -41.15 3.90
CA LEU A 12 30.68 -40.43 2.66
C LEU A 12 29.18 -40.65 2.50
N VAL A 13 28.24 -39.70 2.57
CA VAL A 13 28.25 -38.28 2.33
C VAL A 13 27.10 -37.74 3.18
N LEU A 14 27.38 -37.16 4.34
CA LEU A 14 26.50 -36.19 4.97
C LEU A 14 26.79 -34.85 4.28
N ALA A 15 26.52 -34.79 2.97
CA ALA A 15 26.47 -33.51 2.27
C ALA A 15 25.21 -32.83 2.77
N LEU A 16 25.41 -32.00 3.80
CA LEU A 16 24.99 -30.59 3.77
C LEU A 16 23.82 -30.33 2.81
N SER A 17 22.65 -30.85 3.15
CA SER A 17 21.37 -30.28 2.74
C SER A 17 21.07 -29.04 3.60
N PHE A 18 22.09 -28.19 3.78
CA PHE A 18 21.82 -26.76 3.84
C PHE A 18 21.53 -26.37 2.40
N SER A 19 20.26 -26.48 2.04
CA SER A 19 19.69 -25.78 0.91
C SER A 19 20.02 -24.31 1.10
N ALA A 20 21.17 -23.88 0.57
CA ALA A 20 21.45 -22.47 0.39
C ALA A 20 20.29 -21.97 -0.46
N LEU A 21 19.36 -21.24 0.18
CA LEU A 21 18.36 -20.49 -0.59
C LEU A 21 19.17 -19.68 -1.58
N SER A 22 18.91 -19.92 -2.88
CA SER A 22 19.52 -19.15 -3.93
C SER A 22 19.39 -17.66 -3.58
N PRO A 23 20.42 -16.83 -3.79
CA PRO A 23 20.34 -15.39 -3.55
C PRO A 23 19.11 -14.74 -4.19
N ALA A 24 18.66 -15.26 -5.34
CA ALA A 24 17.42 -14.82 -6.00
C ALA A 24 16.15 -15.17 -5.20
N ALA A 25 16.11 -16.31 -4.52
CA ALA A 25 15.00 -16.70 -3.65
C ALA A 25 14.95 -15.85 -2.37
N MET A 26 16.11 -15.51 -1.80
CA MET A 26 16.19 -14.58 -0.66
C MET A 26 15.81 -13.14 -1.06
N ALA A 27 16.22 -12.68 -2.24
CA ALA A 27 15.82 -11.38 -2.78
C ALA A 27 14.30 -11.28 -3.06
N ALA A 28 13.70 -12.35 -3.59
CA ALA A 28 12.26 -12.40 -3.82
C ALA A 28 11.45 -12.44 -2.50
N GLN A 29 11.97 -13.14 -1.49
CA GLN A 29 11.35 -13.20 -0.17
C GLN A 29 11.33 -11.83 0.53
N THR A 30 12.44 -11.10 0.49
CA THR A 30 12.54 -9.75 1.09
C THR A 30 11.67 -8.71 0.38
N GLU A 31 11.46 -8.83 -0.94
CA GLU A 31 10.53 -7.96 -1.67
C GLU A 31 9.06 -8.23 -1.27
N ALA A 32 8.67 -9.50 -1.12
CA ALA A 32 7.33 -9.87 -0.67
C ALA A 32 7.05 -9.40 0.77
N GLU A 33 8.03 -9.51 1.66
CA GLU A 33 7.96 -9.01 3.04
C GLU A 33 7.79 -7.48 3.08
N ARG A 34 8.54 -6.74 2.26
CA ARG A 34 8.37 -5.27 2.15
C ARG A 34 7.00 -4.88 1.61
N GLN A 35 6.48 -5.59 0.62
CA GLN A 35 5.12 -5.37 0.13
C GLN A 35 4.08 -5.64 1.23
N ALA A 36 4.27 -6.68 2.03
CA ALA A 36 3.39 -6.97 3.17
C ALA A 36 3.44 -5.85 4.22
N VAL A 37 4.62 -5.30 4.53
CA VAL A 37 4.77 -4.15 5.44
C VAL A 37 4.02 -2.94 4.88
N ILE A 38 4.21 -2.61 3.60
CA ILE A 38 3.49 -1.52 2.94
C ILE A 38 1.97 -1.72 3.06
N MET A 39 1.45 -2.90 2.72
CA MET A 39 0.03 -3.21 2.79
C MET A 39 -0.51 -3.17 4.23
N SER A 40 0.33 -3.52 5.22
CA SER A 40 -0.07 -3.47 6.63
C SER A 40 -0.33 -2.04 7.11
N MET A 41 0.32 -1.02 6.55
CA MET A 41 0.15 0.39 6.95
C MET A 41 -1.24 0.96 6.63
N PHE A 42 -2.03 0.26 5.82
CA PHE A 42 -3.42 0.61 5.49
C PHE A 42 -4.44 0.07 6.48
N LYS A 43 -4.05 -0.82 7.40
CA LYS A 43 -4.96 -1.33 8.42
C LYS A 43 -5.28 -0.25 9.45
N ASP A 44 -6.51 -0.28 9.97
CA ASP A 44 -7.00 0.73 10.92
C ASP A 44 -6.16 0.77 12.21
N ASP A 45 -5.71 -0.38 12.68
CA ASP A 45 -4.92 -0.61 13.89
C ASP A 45 -3.40 -0.63 13.64
N ALA A 46 -2.95 -0.31 12.43
CA ALA A 46 -1.54 -0.36 12.09
C ALA A 46 -0.72 0.64 12.94
N VAL A 47 0.35 0.13 13.55
CA VAL A 47 1.36 0.92 14.25
C VAL A 47 2.69 0.77 13.52
N LEU A 48 3.22 1.88 13.01
CA LEU A 48 4.58 1.91 12.49
C LEU A 48 5.54 2.10 13.67
N THR A 49 6.21 1.01 14.06
CA THR A 49 7.30 1.02 15.06
C THR A 49 8.65 1.26 14.39
N GLU A 50 9.66 1.60 15.20
CA GLU A 50 11.03 1.76 14.72
C GLU A 50 11.60 0.45 14.16
N ASP A 51 11.30 -0.68 14.79
CA ASP A 51 11.77 -1.99 14.35
C ASP A 51 11.21 -2.36 12.97
N VAL A 52 9.90 -2.16 12.76
CA VAL A 52 9.25 -2.40 11.45
C VAL A 52 9.84 -1.48 10.38
N HIS A 53 10.15 -0.23 10.73
CA HIS A 53 10.80 0.71 9.82
C HIS A 53 12.22 0.28 9.45
N ARG A 54 13.04 -0.11 10.43
CA ARG A 54 14.40 -0.61 10.21
C ARG A 54 14.40 -1.89 9.38
N GLU A 55 13.50 -2.81 9.66
CA GLU A 55 13.31 -4.05 8.89
C GLU A 55 12.92 -3.73 7.44
N PHE A 56 11.97 -2.82 7.24
CA PHE A 56 11.55 -2.37 5.90
C PHE A 56 12.69 -1.77 5.08
N TRP A 57 13.66 -1.09 5.70
CA TRP A 57 14.82 -0.50 5.02
C TRP A 57 16.06 -1.40 5.00
N SER A 58 16.05 -2.51 5.75
CA SER A 58 17.18 -3.44 5.83
C SER A 58 17.53 -3.99 4.44
N GLY A 59 18.81 -4.11 4.11
CA GLY A 59 19.26 -4.61 2.79
C GLY A 59 19.09 -3.67 1.60
N LEU A 60 18.47 -2.48 1.75
CA LEU A 60 18.45 -1.44 0.69
C LEU A 60 19.61 -0.44 0.79
N GLN A 61 20.53 -0.68 1.74
CA GLN A 61 21.74 0.13 1.94
C GLN A 61 22.85 -0.26 0.95
N ASP A 62 22.70 -1.39 0.25
CA ASP A 62 23.65 -1.89 -0.73
C ASP A 62 23.45 -1.17 -2.09
N PRO A 63 24.50 -0.70 -2.78
CA PRO A 63 24.39 -0.14 -4.13
C PRO A 63 23.71 -1.06 -5.16
N GLU A 64 23.80 -2.39 -5.02
CA GLU A 64 23.08 -3.31 -5.91
C GLU A 64 21.55 -3.32 -5.67
N ALA A 65 21.09 -2.84 -4.51
CA ALA A 65 19.69 -2.73 -4.15
C ALA A 65 18.98 -1.48 -4.73
N ALA A 66 19.69 -0.64 -5.49
CA ALA A 66 19.13 0.58 -6.11
C ALA A 66 17.94 0.28 -7.04
N VAL A 67 17.95 -0.88 -7.71
CA VAL A 67 16.83 -1.33 -8.57
C VAL A 67 15.58 -1.62 -7.73
N SER A 68 15.74 -2.27 -6.58
CA SER A 68 14.64 -2.55 -5.63
C SER A 68 14.13 -1.28 -4.97
N ARG A 69 15.01 -0.32 -4.66
CA ARG A 69 14.61 1.00 -4.15
C ARG A 69 13.70 1.75 -5.13
N GLY A 70 14.07 1.79 -6.42
CA GLY A 70 13.23 2.39 -7.46
C GLY A 70 11.90 1.65 -7.66
N ALA A 71 11.85 0.33 -7.45
CA ALA A 71 10.59 -0.43 -7.47
C ALA A 71 9.68 -0.05 -6.28
N LEU A 72 10.24 0.04 -5.08
CA LEU A 72 9.53 0.43 -3.87
C LEU A 72 9.01 1.87 -3.94
N GLU A 73 9.82 2.81 -4.44
CA GLU A 73 9.40 4.19 -4.66
C GLU A 73 8.22 4.29 -5.65
N ARG A 74 8.17 3.42 -6.67
CA ARG A 74 7.03 3.35 -7.59
C ARG A 74 5.77 2.77 -6.94
N VAL A 75 5.91 1.75 -6.09
CA VAL A 75 4.78 1.17 -5.33
C VAL A 75 4.24 2.22 -4.35
N ALA A 76 5.13 2.84 -3.59
CA ALA A 76 4.87 3.95 -2.70
C ALA A 76 4.12 5.11 -3.37
N PHE A 77 4.64 5.58 -4.51
CA PHE A 77 4.02 6.67 -5.27
C PHE A 77 2.62 6.29 -5.77
N ALA A 78 2.45 5.07 -6.30
CA ALA A 78 1.15 4.59 -6.75
C ALA A 78 0.13 4.50 -5.60
N LEU A 79 0.57 4.06 -4.42
CA LEU A 79 -0.25 3.96 -3.23
C LEU A 79 -0.62 5.33 -2.64
N LYS A 80 0.34 6.26 -2.62
CA LYS A 80 0.09 7.65 -2.24
C LYS A 80 -0.97 8.28 -3.14
N ASN A 81 -0.85 8.12 -4.46
CA ASN A 81 -1.84 8.64 -5.39
C ASN A 81 -3.23 7.99 -5.22
N ASN A 82 -3.29 6.69 -4.89
CA ASN A 82 -4.56 6.05 -4.55
C ASN A 82 -5.18 6.65 -3.27
N LEU A 83 -4.38 6.89 -2.21
CA LEU A 83 -4.87 7.54 -0.99
C LEU A 83 -5.36 8.97 -1.24
N GLU A 84 -4.67 9.72 -2.10
CA GLU A 84 -5.09 11.07 -2.52
C GLU A 84 -6.43 11.04 -3.26
N MET A 85 -6.63 10.08 -4.17
CA MET A 85 -7.89 9.86 -4.87
C MET A 85 -9.04 9.51 -3.92
N GLU A 86 -8.82 8.58 -2.98
CA GLU A 86 -9.81 8.20 -1.97
C GLU A 86 -10.15 9.38 -1.06
N ARG A 87 -9.14 10.13 -0.59
CA ARG A 87 -9.35 11.35 0.21
C ARG A 87 -10.18 12.37 -0.56
N ALA A 88 -9.83 12.67 -1.80
CA ALA A 88 -10.55 13.64 -2.62
C ALA A 88 -12.00 13.20 -2.92
N THR A 89 -12.23 11.89 -3.06
CA THR A 89 -13.57 11.29 -3.17
C THR A 89 -14.41 11.58 -1.92
N VAL A 90 -13.86 11.28 -0.74
CA VAL A 90 -14.55 11.50 0.54
C VAL A 90 -14.80 12.99 0.80
N VAL A 91 -13.85 13.86 0.46
CA VAL A 91 -14.03 15.32 0.53
C VAL A 91 -15.14 15.79 -0.42
N SER A 92 -15.21 15.24 -1.63
CA SER A 92 -16.28 15.55 -2.60
C SER A 92 -17.65 15.10 -2.09
N TYR A 93 -17.75 13.94 -1.45
CA TYR A 93 -18.97 13.50 -0.75
C TYR A 93 -19.36 14.46 0.36
N LYS A 94 -18.42 14.87 1.20
CA LYS A 94 -18.66 15.85 2.27
C LYS A 94 -19.20 17.17 1.72
N ALA A 95 -18.57 17.68 0.67
CA ALA A 95 -18.98 18.90 0.01
C ALA A 95 -20.37 18.76 -0.62
N SER A 96 -20.66 17.62 -1.24
CA SER A 96 -21.94 17.34 -1.89
C SER A 96 -23.10 17.26 -0.90
N ILE A 97 -22.88 16.62 0.27
CA ILE A 97 -23.88 16.58 1.36
C ILE A 97 -24.11 18.00 1.90
N LYS A 98 -23.03 18.74 2.19
CA LYS A 98 -23.12 20.10 2.75
C LYS A 98 -23.87 21.05 1.83
N GLN A 99 -23.62 20.98 0.51
CA GLN A 99 -24.23 21.86 -0.48
C GLN A 99 -25.54 21.32 -1.06
N ARG A 100 -25.92 20.07 -0.73
CA ARG A 100 -27.08 19.35 -1.27
C ARG A 100 -27.13 19.30 -2.81
N LYS A 101 -25.96 19.32 -3.44
CA LYS A 101 -25.79 19.21 -4.90
C LYS A 101 -24.51 18.44 -5.20
N PRO A 102 -24.36 17.82 -6.38
CA PRO A 102 -23.11 17.17 -6.78
C PRO A 102 -21.96 18.20 -6.81
N VAL A 103 -20.92 17.95 -6.03
CA VAL A 103 -19.72 18.79 -5.96
C VAL A 103 -18.48 17.89 -6.02
N VAL A 104 -17.58 18.22 -6.94
CA VAL A 104 -16.26 17.60 -7.06
C VAL A 104 -15.24 18.55 -6.47
N ASP A 105 -14.43 18.06 -5.53
CA ASP A 105 -13.32 18.82 -4.99
C ASP A 105 -12.19 18.96 -6.02
N LYS A 106 -11.51 20.11 -6.05
CA LYS A 106 -10.43 20.36 -7.02
C LYS A 106 -9.28 19.36 -6.90
N SER A 107 -9.02 18.85 -5.70
CA SER A 107 -7.98 17.83 -5.47
C SER A 107 -8.29 16.52 -6.20
N TYR A 108 -9.55 16.21 -6.46
CA TYR A 108 -9.95 15.00 -7.17
C TYR A 108 -9.48 15.05 -8.63
N GLU A 109 -9.72 16.16 -9.32
CA GLU A 109 -9.31 16.32 -10.72
C GLU A 109 -7.78 16.25 -10.88
N SER A 110 -7.05 16.82 -9.92
CA SER A 110 -5.58 16.74 -9.89
C SER A 110 -5.10 15.30 -9.66
N ALA A 111 -5.67 14.60 -8.69
CA ALA A 111 -5.31 13.22 -8.40
C ALA A 111 -5.66 12.26 -9.57
N LEU A 112 -6.80 12.48 -10.24
CA LEU A 112 -7.23 11.73 -11.43
C LEU A 112 -6.27 11.93 -12.58
N LYS A 113 -5.89 13.20 -12.85
CA LYS A 113 -4.90 13.53 -13.88
C LYS A 113 -3.58 12.81 -13.62
N THR A 114 -3.04 12.91 -12.41
CA THR A 114 -1.79 12.21 -12.03
C THR A 114 -1.91 10.70 -12.19
N ARG A 115 -3.07 10.10 -11.83
CA ARG A 115 -3.31 8.66 -12.00
C ARG A 115 -3.27 8.26 -13.48
N LEU A 116 -3.95 9.02 -14.34
CA LEU A 116 -4.01 8.76 -15.78
C LEU A 116 -2.63 8.93 -16.44
N GLU A 117 -1.90 9.99 -16.11
CA GLU A 117 -0.52 10.21 -16.59
C GLU A 117 0.39 9.05 -16.19
N MET A 118 0.31 8.58 -14.94
CA MET A 118 1.09 7.42 -14.49
C MET A 118 0.73 6.15 -15.26
N MET A 119 -0.56 5.90 -15.55
CA MET A 119 -0.98 4.73 -16.33
C MET A 119 -0.44 4.80 -17.76
N GLN A 120 -0.53 5.97 -18.39
CA GLN A 120 -0.03 6.21 -19.75
C GLN A 120 1.48 6.03 -19.85
N MET A 121 2.25 6.62 -18.93
CA MET A 121 3.71 6.46 -18.87
C MET A 121 4.13 4.99 -18.74
N ARG A 122 3.32 4.16 -18.07
CA ARG A 122 3.56 2.73 -17.87
C ARG A 122 2.93 1.84 -18.94
N LYS A 123 2.30 2.44 -19.98
CA LYS A 123 1.56 1.72 -21.03
C LYS A 123 0.49 0.78 -20.47
N LEU A 124 -0.14 1.16 -19.36
CA LEU A 124 -1.20 0.41 -18.71
C LEU A 124 -2.58 0.93 -19.17
N PRO A 125 -3.60 0.05 -19.25
CA PRO A 125 -4.94 0.43 -19.70
C PRO A 125 -5.61 1.41 -18.73
N THR A 126 -6.24 2.46 -19.25
CA THR A 126 -6.89 3.51 -18.45
C THR A 126 -8.37 3.25 -18.18
N ASP A 127 -8.98 2.27 -18.84
CA ASP A 127 -10.44 2.06 -18.84
C ASP A 127 -11.01 1.85 -17.44
N ALA A 128 -10.31 1.10 -16.59
CA ALA A 128 -10.73 0.88 -15.21
C ALA A 128 -10.71 2.18 -14.37
N VAL A 129 -9.76 3.08 -14.64
CA VAL A 129 -9.68 4.38 -13.95
C VAL A 129 -10.83 5.28 -14.40
N LEU A 130 -11.11 5.33 -15.70
CA LEU A 130 -12.21 6.12 -16.27
C LEU A 130 -13.58 5.57 -15.87
N ALA A 131 -13.75 4.24 -15.77
CA ALA A 131 -14.97 3.62 -15.28
C ALA A 131 -15.23 3.95 -13.81
N LYS A 132 -14.18 3.94 -12.97
CA LYS A 132 -14.28 4.38 -11.58
C LYS A 132 -14.64 5.87 -11.47
N ASP A 133 -14.03 6.72 -12.30
CA ASP A 133 -14.37 8.15 -12.34
C ASP A 133 -15.84 8.38 -12.69
N LYS A 134 -16.33 7.70 -13.74
CA LYS A 134 -17.74 7.76 -14.12
C LYS A 134 -18.67 7.35 -12.97
N ALA A 135 -18.40 6.20 -12.35
CA ALA A 135 -19.19 5.69 -11.23
C ALA A 135 -19.17 6.67 -10.03
N PHE A 136 -18.00 7.24 -9.72
CA PHE A 136 -17.86 8.27 -8.69
C PHE A 136 -18.75 9.48 -9.00
N ARG A 137 -18.66 10.05 -10.22
CA ARG A 137 -19.45 11.24 -10.60
C ARG A 137 -20.96 10.97 -10.54
N GLU A 138 -21.40 9.79 -10.97
CA GLU A 138 -22.80 9.36 -10.88
C GLU A 138 -23.26 9.24 -9.41
N SER A 139 -22.39 8.75 -8.52
CA SER A 139 -22.69 8.59 -7.10
C SER A 139 -22.94 9.92 -6.37
N LEU A 140 -22.34 11.03 -6.81
CA LEU A 140 -22.46 12.34 -6.16
C LEU A 140 -23.91 12.83 -6.08
N ALA A 141 -24.72 12.56 -7.10
CA ALA A 141 -26.13 12.93 -7.11
C ALA A 141 -26.96 12.14 -6.09
N LEU A 142 -26.58 10.90 -5.81
CA LEU A 142 -27.21 10.07 -4.78
C LEU A 142 -26.79 10.54 -3.38
N VAL A 143 -25.48 10.72 -3.17
CA VAL A 143 -24.89 11.18 -1.91
C VAL A 143 -25.43 12.56 -1.50
N ALA A 144 -25.51 13.51 -2.44
CA ALA A 144 -26.07 14.85 -2.19
C ALA A 144 -27.53 14.81 -1.67
N LYS A 145 -28.27 13.75 -2.01
CA LYS A 145 -29.66 13.51 -1.59
C LYS A 145 -29.78 12.57 -0.39
N GLY A 146 -28.65 12.16 0.22
CA GLY A 146 -28.62 11.19 1.31
C GLY A 146 -29.10 9.79 0.90
N LYS A 147 -29.05 9.46 -0.40
CA LYS A 147 -29.42 8.13 -0.89
C LYS A 147 -28.26 7.15 -0.78
N PRO A 148 -28.53 5.84 -0.58
CA PRO A 148 -27.48 4.84 -0.56
C PRO A 148 -26.75 4.76 -1.91
N VAL A 149 -25.43 4.54 -1.85
CA VAL A 149 -24.57 4.20 -2.99
C VAL A 149 -24.05 2.78 -2.83
N GLU A 150 -23.82 2.09 -3.93
CA GLU A 150 -23.25 0.74 -3.88
C GLU A 150 -21.72 0.80 -3.80
N ALA A 151 -21.16 0.16 -2.79
CA ALA A 151 -19.72 0.00 -2.61
C ALA A 151 -19.45 -1.47 -2.27
N ASN A 152 -18.67 -2.16 -3.11
CA ASN A 152 -18.31 -3.57 -2.94
C ASN A 152 -19.53 -4.49 -2.69
N GLY A 153 -20.61 -4.30 -3.46
CA GLY A 153 -21.85 -5.09 -3.33
C GLY A 153 -22.72 -4.73 -2.11
N THR A 154 -22.32 -3.72 -1.32
CA THR A 154 -23.06 -3.24 -0.15
C THR A 154 -23.62 -1.84 -0.41
N LYS A 155 -24.90 -1.62 -0.08
CA LYS A 155 -25.50 -0.27 -0.14
C LYS A 155 -25.15 0.50 1.13
N ILE A 156 -24.44 1.61 0.97
CA ILE A 156 -23.97 2.47 2.07
C ILE A 156 -24.58 3.86 1.91
N THR A 157 -25.21 4.37 2.97
CA THR A 157 -25.63 5.78 3.04
C THR A 157 -24.47 6.60 3.60
N MET A 158 -23.93 7.50 2.79
CA MET A 158 -22.86 8.40 3.22
C MET A 158 -23.41 9.45 4.19
N THR A 159 -22.89 9.45 5.42
CA THR A 159 -23.22 10.43 6.46
C THR A 159 -21.99 11.25 6.83
N ASN A 160 -22.16 12.44 7.42
CA ASN A 160 -21.03 13.26 7.87
C ASN A 160 -20.14 12.50 8.86
N ALA A 161 -20.73 11.74 9.79
CA ALA A 161 -19.97 10.95 10.77
C ALA A 161 -19.11 9.87 10.09
N LEU A 162 -19.67 9.15 9.11
CA LEU A 162 -18.92 8.14 8.36
C LEU A 162 -17.79 8.76 7.52
N ILE A 163 -18.07 9.90 6.90
CA ILE A 163 -17.09 10.67 6.11
C ILE A 163 -15.94 11.16 7.01
N ASP A 164 -16.26 11.73 8.17
CA ASP A 164 -15.24 12.24 9.09
C ASP A 164 -14.36 11.10 9.62
N GLN A 165 -14.96 9.94 9.94
CA GLN A 165 -14.19 8.74 10.29
C GLN A 165 -13.30 8.26 9.15
N ALA A 166 -13.81 8.24 7.91
CA ALA A 166 -13.04 7.85 6.73
C ALA A 166 -11.86 8.79 6.49
N LEU A 167 -12.05 10.11 6.62
CA LEU A 167 -10.96 11.09 6.49
C LEU A 167 -9.87 10.88 7.53
N VAL A 168 -10.24 10.68 8.81
CA VAL A 168 -9.27 10.40 9.88
C VAL A 168 -8.46 9.14 9.58
N ARG A 169 -9.12 8.06 9.11
CA ARG A 169 -8.44 6.81 8.74
C ARG A 169 -7.49 6.99 7.56
N LEU A 170 -7.93 7.69 6.51
CA LEU A 170 -7.11 7.97 5.32
C LEU A 170 -5.89 8.83 5.68
N GLU A 171 -6.05 9.84 6.53
CA GLU A 171 -4.95 10.68 7.01
C GLU A 171 -3.95 9.88 7.86
N ALA A 172 -4.43 9.00 8.74
CA ALA A 172 -3.57 8.11 9.51
C ALA A 172 -2.77 7.15 8.61
N SER A 173 -3.41 6.54 7.62
CA SER A 173 -2.76 5.66 6.64
C SER A 173 -1.73 6.40 5.80
N TYR A 174 -2.06 7.61 5.33
CA TYR A 174 -1.12 8.47 4.61
C TYR A 174 0.10 8.81 5.47
N ALA A 175 -0.10 9.25 6.72
CA ALA A 175 0.99 9.61 7.61
C ALA A 175 1.89 8.41 7.95
N ARG A 176 1.32 7.21 8.12
CA ARG A 176 2.10 5.97 8.30
C ARG A 176 2.93 5.64 7.07
N LEU A 177 2.32 5.70 5.89
CA LEU A 177 3.01 5.40 4.64
C LEU A 177 4.14 6.40 4.38
N GLU A 178 3.90 7.70 4.56
CA GLU A 178 4.92 8.73 4.41
C GLU A 178 6.10 8.53 5.37
N ARG A 179 5.82 8.16 6.63
CA ARG A 179 6.87 7.84 7.62
C ARG A 179 7.63 6.55 7.29
N LEU A 180 6.93 5.50 6.83
CA LEU A 180 7.56 4.24 6.41
C LEU A 180 8.55 4.49 5.26
N LEU A 181 8.16 5.35 4.32
CA LEU A 181 8.93 5.65 3.11
C LEU A 181 10.02 6.71 3.30
N ASN A 182 10.09 7.34 4.47
CA ASN A 182 11.24 8.13 4.83
C ASN A 182 12.38 7.18 5.23
N PRO A 183 13.57 7.20 4.60
CA PRO A 183 14.68 6.33 5.01
C PRO A 183 15.21 6.65 6.42
N VAL A 184 14.91 7.83 6.95
CA VAL A 184 15.25 8.24 8.31
C VAL A 184 14.03 8.02 9.21
N TRP A 185 14.25 7.34 10.33
CA TRP A 185 13.22 7.18 11.34
C TRP A 185 12.84 8.52 11.96
N THR A 186 11.54 8.83 11.93
CA THR A 186 10.97 9.98 12.64
C THR A 186 9.83 9.47 13.54
N PRO A 187 9.85 9.76 14.86
CA PRO A 187 8.76 9.38 15.74
C PRO A 187 7.46 10.08 15.32
N ALA A 188 6.31 9.48 15.67
CA ALA A 188 5.03 10.13 15.43
C ALA A 188 4.99 11.45 16.21
N PRO A 189 4.43 12.54 15.64
CA PRO A 189 4.21 13.75 16.41
C PRO A 189 3.35 13.43 17.64
N ALA A 190 3.74 13.97 18.80
CA ALA A 190 2.93 13.87 20.00
C ALA A 190 1.55 14.50 19.71
N LYS A 191 0.49 13.72 19.91
CA LYS A 191 -0.89 14.19 19.75
C LYS A 191 -1.34 14.99 20.97
#